data_AF-A0A8C0SV24-F1
#
_entry.id   AF-A0A8C0SV24-F1
#
_cell.length_a   1.000
_cell.length_b   1.000
_cell.length_c   1.000
_cell.angle_alpha   90.00
_cell.angle_beta   90.00
_cell.angle_gamma   90.00
#
_symmetry.space_group_name_H-M   'P 1'
#
loop_
_entity.id
_entity.type
_entity.pdbx_description
1 polymer ?
#
loop_
_entity_poly.entity_id
_entity_poly.type
_entity_poly.pdbx_seq_one_letter_code
_entity_poly.pdbx_strand_id
1 'polypeptide(L)'
;MAFGGARGLGPRWELPRGAVALFLLLLSAAATPEPPGAACSQNTNRTCEECLRNVSCLWCHTNKACLDYPVSRILPPSSLCKLSSARWGVCWGLFKEENPYARFENN
;
A
#
# COMPACT_ATOMS: atom_id res chain seq x y z
N MET A 1 58.60 15.79 42.13
CA MET A 1 57.18 16.11 41.84
C MET A 1 57.18 16.80 40.48
N ALA A 2 56.44 16.45 39.43
CA ALA A 2 55.40 15.47 39.20
C ALA A 2 55.38 15.14 37.69
N PHE A 3 54.85 13.96 37.35
CA PHE A 3 54.66 13.46 35.99
C PHE A 3 53.54 14.21 35.25
N GLY A 4 53.62 14.18 33.91
CA GLY A 4 52.80 14.95 32.99
C GLY A 4 51.38 14.44 32.73
N GLY A 5 50.82 14.83 31.57
CA GLY A 5 49.62 14.22 31.01
C GLY A 5 48.71 15.20 30.24
N ALA A 6 48.92 15.32 28.93
CA ALA A 6 47.92 15.85 28.02
C ALA A 6 46.80 14.82 27.82
N ARG A 7 45.52 15.19 28.05
CA ARG A 7 44.35 14.48 27.53
C ARG A 7 43.23 15.48 27.24
N GLY A 8 42.96 15.69 25.96
CA GLY A 8 41.79 16.42 25.48
C GLY A 8 40.51 15.70 25.85
N LEU A 9 39.56 16.45 26.42
CA LEU A 9 38.21 16.00 26.71
C LEU A 9 37.31 16.39 25.54
N GLY A 10 36.92 15.41 24.72
CA GLY A 10 35.84 15.58 23.74
C GLY A 10 34.49 15.76 24.44
N PRO A 11 33.53 16.46 23.82
CA PRO A 11 32.20 16.65 24.39
C PRO A 11 31.46 15.32 24.39
N ARG A 12 31.19 14.83 25.59
CA ARG A 12 30.40 13.62 25.83
C ARG A 12 28.92 14.02 25.71
N TRP A 13 28.30 13.76 24.56
CA TRP A 13 26.84 13.84 24.38
C TRP A 13 26.20 12.73 25.20
N GLU A 14 25.95 13.00 26.48
CA GLU A 14 25.13 12.17 27.35
C GLU A 14 23.68 12.27 26.87
N LEU A 15 23.26 11.36 25.99
CA LEU A 15 21.87 11.30 25.55
C LEU A 15 21.00 10.94 26.77
N PRO A 16 20.06 11.80 27.20
CA PRO A 16 19.31 11.58 28.42
C PRO A 16 18.51 10.29 28.28
N ARG A 17 18.64 9.38 29.26
CA ARG A 17 17.91 8.10 29.32
C ARG A 17 16.38 8.26 29.16
N GLY A 18 15.85 9.45 29.48
CA GLY A 18 14.45 9.80 29.26
C GLY A 18 14.06 10.02 27.80
N ALA A 19 14.99 10.46 26.93
CA ALA A 19 14.71 10.63 25.50
C ALA A 19 14.54 9.28 24.80
N VAL A 20 15.30 8.25 25.19
CA VAL A 20 15.16 6.89 24.67
C VAL A 20 13.80 6.30 25.09
N ALA A 21 13.40 6.47 26.35
CA ALA A 21 12.10 6.00 26.83
C ALA A 21 10.91 6.70 26.13
N LEU A 22 11.00 8.02 25.91
CA LEU A 22 10.01 8.75 25.12
C LEU A 22 9.97 8.28 23.66
N PHE A 23 11.13 8.07 23.03
CA PHE A 23 11.24 7.58 21.66
C PHE A 23 10.62 6.19 21.49
N LEU A 24 10.79 5.30 22.48
CA LEU A 24 10.19 3.97 22.47
C LEU A 24 8.66 4.02 22.63
N LEU A 25 8.13 4.93 23.45
CA LEU A 25 6.68 5.14 23.60
C LEU A 25 6.03 5.71 22.34
N LEU A 26 6.72 6.62 21.64
CA LEU A 26 6.26 7.22 20.37
C LEU A 26 6.20 6.19 19.23
N LEU A 27 7.03 5.14 19.26
CA LEU A 27 7.12 4.15 18.19
C LEU A 27 5.95 3.14 18.20
N SER A 28 5.31 2.94 19.35
CA SER A 28 4.15 2.02 19.51
C SER A 28 2.82 2.55 18.93
N ALA A 29 2.74 3.83 18.53
CA ALA A 29 1.47 4.46 18.14
C ALA A 29 1.11 4.36 16.65
N ALA A 30 1.93 3.70 15.81
CA ALA A 30 1.78 3.74 14.34
C ALA A 30 1.55 2.38 13.67
N ALA A 31 1.02 1.37 14.37
CA ALA A 31 0.62 0.11 13.76
C ALA A 31 -0.87 -0.13 13.98
N THR A 32 -1.71 0.53 13.19
CA THR A 32 -3.08 0.08 12.96
C THR A 32 -2.98 -1.11 11.99
N PRO A 33 -3.18 -2.37 12.41
CA PRO A 33 -3.41 -3.43 11.45
C PRO A 33 -4.68 -3.04 10.66
N GLU A 34 -4.53 -2.74 9.38
CA GLU A 34 -5.69 -2.67 8.49
C GLU A 34 -6.46 -3.99 8.65
N PRO A 35 -7.78 -3.93 8.91
CA PRO A 35 -8.57 -5.14 9.06
C PRO A 35 -8.33 -6.01 7.81
N PRO A 36 -8.11 -7.33 7.98
CA PRO A 36 -7.98 -8.23 6.84
C PRO A 36 -9.17 -7.96 5.94
N GLY A 37 -8.86 -7.49 4.73
CA GLY A 37 -9.80 -6.78 3.87
C GLY A 37 -11.17 -7.44 3.87
N ALA A 38 -12.22 -6.66 4.06
CA ALA A 38 -13.54 -7.08 3.64
C ALA A 38 -13.38 -7.68 2.24
N ALA A 39 -13.79 -8.95 2.06
CA ALA A 39 -13.66 -9.63 0.77
C ALA A 39 -14.13 -8.67 -0.33
N CYS A 40 -13.32 -8.44 -1.36
CA CYS A 40 -13.58 -7.44 -2.40
C CYS A 40 -14.99 -7.62 -2.98
N SER A 41 -15.49 -8.85 -3.01
CA SER A 41 -16.87 -9.22 -3.36
C SER A 41 -17.96 -8.40 -2.66
N GLN A 42 -17.74 -7.89 -1.45
CA GLN A 42 -18.72 -7.06 -0.73
C GLN A 42 -19.02 -5.74 -1.44
N ASN A 43 -18.07 -5.24 -2.25
CA ASN A 43 -18.23 -4.00 -3.01
C ASN A 43 -18.64 -4.27 -4.46
N THR A 44 -19.15 -5.46 -4.76
CA THR A 44 -19.82 -5.75 -6.03
C THR A 44 -21.08 -4.88 -6.18
N ASN A 45 -21.37 -4.43 -7.39
CA ASN A 45 -22.42 -3.47 -7.74
C ASN A 45 -22.27 -2.07 -7.14
N ARG A 46 -21.06 -1.70 -6.68
CA ARG A 46 -20.76 -0.35 -6.19
C ARG A 46 -20.01 0.47 -7.23
N THR A 47 -19.18 1.41 -6.79
CA THR A 47 -18.28 2.16 -7.67
C THR A 47 -16.87 1.59 -7.63
N CYS A 48 -16.12 1.94 -8.66
CA CYS A 48 -14.73 1.56 -8.82
C CYS A 48 -13.85 2.06 -7.66
N GLU A 49 -14.12 3.27 -7.15
CA GLU A 49 -13.43 3.86 -6.00
C GLU A 49 -13.74 3.11 -4.70
N GLU A 50 -14.97 2.63 -4.56
CA GLU A 50 -15.39 1.85 -3.40
C GLU A 50 -14.74 0.46 -3.43
N CYS A 51 -14.72 -0.19 -4.59
CA CYS A 51 -14.04 -1.48 -4.79
C CYS A 51 -12.53 -1.38 -4.60
N LEU A 52 -11.89 -0.36 -5.19
CA LEU A 52 -10.43 -0.16 -5.15
C LEU A 52 -9.98 0.62 -3.91
N ARG A 53 -10.79 0.70 -2.85
CA ARG A 53 -10.30 1.11 -1.52
C ARG A 53 -9.13 0.23 -1.08
N ASN A 54 -9.18 -1.05 -1.43
CA ASN A 54 -8.07 -1.96 -1.29
C ASN A 54 -7.43 -2.17 -2.67
N VAL A 55 -6.13 -1.90 -2.77
CA VAL A 55 -5.36 -2.08 -4.01
C VAL A 55 -5.25 -3.55 -4.43
N SER A 56 -5.59 -4.47 -3.52
CA SER A 56 -5.69 -5.92 -3.72
C SER A 56 -7.05 -6.35 -4.30
N CYS A 57 -7.89 -5.40 -4.75
CA CYS A 57 -9.13 -5.70 -5.43
C CYS A 57 -9.01 -5.41 -6.94
N LEU A 58 -9.80 -6.14 -7.72
CA LEU A 58 -10.02 -5.90 -9.13
C LEU A 58 -11.48 -5.49 -9.36
N TRP A 59 -11.64 -4.36 -10.03
CA TRP A 59 -12.92 -3.86 -10.48
C TRP A 59 -13.14 -4.19 -11.96
N CYS A 60 -14.28 -4.80 -12.28
CA CYS A 60 -14.71 -5.03 -13.65
C CYS A 60 -15.88 -4.11 -13.99
N HIS A 61 -15.68 -3.21 -14.96
CA HIS A 61 -16.70 -2.26 -15.37
C HIS A 61 -17.91 -2.93 -16.05
N THR A 62 -17.68 -3.97 -16.87
CA THR A 62 -18.72 -4.66 -17.65
C THR A 62 -19.83 -5.24 -16.77
N ASN A 63 -19.46 -5.95 -15.71
CA ASN A 63 -20.40 -6.62 -14.81
C ASN A 63 -20.55 -5.92 -13.45
N LYS A 64 -19.92 -4.75 -13.27
CA LYS A 64 -19.82 -4.03 -11.99
C LYS A 64 -19.38 -4.94 -10.83
N ALA A 65 -18.47 -5.86 -11.12
CA ALA A 65 -18.01 -6.87 -10.17
C ALA A 65 -16.72 -6.43 -9.48
N CYS A 66 -16.63 -6.65 -8.18
CA CYS A 66 -15.41 -6.43 -7.40
C CYS A 66 -14.91 -7.78 -6.89
N LEU A 67 -13.68 -8.14 -7.22
CA LEU A 67 -13.12 -9.46 -6.92
C LEU A 67 -11.75 -9.30 -6.28
N ASP A 68 -11.35 -10.25 -5.44
CA ASP A 68 -10.02 -10.26 -4.84
C ASP A 68 -8.96 -10.51 -5.92
N TYR A 69 -7.92 -9.68 -5.90
CA TYR A 69 -6.81 -9.66 -6.85
C TYR A 69 -5.54 -9.23 -6.13
N PRO A 70 -4.71 -10.19 -5.65
CA PRO A 70 -3.82 -10.88 -6.60
C PRO A 70 -3.53 -12.34 -6.21
N VAL A 71 -3.05 -13.19 -7.13
CA VAL A 71 -2.36 -14.41 -6.66
C VAL A 71 -1.22 -14.96 -7.51
N SER A 72 -1.02 -14.55 -8.77
CA SER A 72 0.13 -15.06 -9.55
C SER A 72 0.60 -14.22 -10.74
N ARG A 73 -0.21 -13.28 -11.27
CA ARG A 73 0.12 -12.52 -12.48
C ARG A 73 -0.25 -11.05 -12.35
N ILE A 74 0.54 -10.20 -13.02
CA ILE A 74 0.41 -8.73 -13.01
C ILE A 74 -0.82 -8.25 -13.82
N LEU A 75 -1.22 -9.01 -14.83
CA LEU A 75 -2.39 -8.73 -15.66
C LEU A 75 -3.50 -9.77 -15.41
N PRO A 76 -4.74 -9.34 -15.16
CA PRO A 76 -5.87 -10.25 -15.01
C PRO A 76 -6.19 -10.92 -16.37
N PRO A 77 -6.53 -12.22 -16.38
CA PRO A 77 -6.94 -12.91 -17.60
C PRO A 77 -8.30 -12.41 -18.10
N SER A 78 -8.46 -12.36 -19.43
CA SER A 78 -9.70 -11.92 -20.10
C SER A 78 -10.93 -12.77 -19.75
N SER A 79 -10.73 -13.97 -19.19
CA SER A 79 -11.81 -14.85 -18.72
C SER A 79 -12.53 -14.30 -17.49
N LEU A 80 -11.86 -13.49 -16.66
CA LEU A 80 -12.48 -12.84 -15.49
C LEU A 80 -13.12 -11.51 -15.87
N CYS A 81 -12.38 -10.69 -16.60
CA CYS A 81 -12.86 -9.42 -17.15
C CYS A 81 -12.00 -9.03 -18.34
N LYS A 82 -12.63 -8.47 -19.37
CA LYS A 82 -11.94 -7.87 -20.51
C LYS A 82 -10.94 -6.83 -19.99
N LEU A 83 -9.68 -6.88 -20.44
CA LEU A 83 -8.62 -6.04 -19.89
C LEU A 83 -8.92 -4.55 -20.10
N SER A 84 -9.62 -4.22 -21.20
CA SER A 84 -10.14 -2.87 -21.48
C SER A 84 -11.06 -2.31 -20.41
N SER A 85 -11.81 -3.17 -19.72
CA SER A 85 -12.82 -2.83 -18.71
C SER A 85 -12.40 -3.18 -17.28
N ALA A 86 -11.24 -3.81 -17.10
CA ALA A 86 -10.69 -4.17 -15.81
C ALA A 86 -9.85 -3.01 -15.23
N ARG A 87 -9.98 -2.73 -13.94
CA ARG A 87 -9.13 -1.78 -13.20
C ARG A 87 -8.65 -2.42 -11.90
N TRP A 88 -7.37 -2.28 -11.59
CA TRP A 88 -6.76 -2.75 -10.35
C TRP A 88 -5.77 -1.70 -9.85
N GLY A 89 -5.59 -1.61 -8.54
CA GLY A 89 -4.73 -0.64 -7.88
C GLY A 89 -5.29 0.80 -7.87
N VAL A 90 -5.65 1.35 -9.04
CA VAL A 90 -6.20 2.71 -9.15
C VAL A 90 -7.46 2.73 -10.00
N CYS A 91 -8.46 3.49 -9.53
CA CYS A 91 -9.59 3.83 -10.38
C CYS A 91 -9.20 5.00 -11.29
N TRP A 92 -8.99 4.72 -12.56
CA TRP A 92 -8.83 5.78 -13.55
C TRP A 92 -10.20 6.42 -13.77
N GLY A 93 -10.30 7.72 -13.48
CA GLY A 93 -11.55 8.46 -13.55
C GLY A 93 -12.14 8.54 -14.96
N LEU A 94 -13.36 9.08 -15.04
CA LEU A 94 -14.27 9.18 -16.20
C LEU A 94 -13.67 9.60 -17.55
N PHE A 95 -12.44 10.12 -17.60
CA PHE A 95 -11.75 10.55 -18.82
C PHE A 95 -10.86 9.49 -19.47
N LYS A 96 -10.51 8.42 -18.74
CA LYS A 96 -9.84 7.23 -19.28
C LYS A 96 -10.79 6.04 -19.24
N GLU A 97 -11.78 6.07 -20.13
CA GLU A 97 -12.69 4.93 -20.36
C GLU A 97 -11.88 3.65 -20.59
N GLU A 98 -10.78 3.73 -21.34
CA GLU A 98 -9.90 2.59 -21.59
C GLU A 98 -8.81 2.41 -20.55
N ASN A 99 -8.65 1.17 -20.08
CA ASN A 99 -7.47 0.75 -19.36
C ASN A 99 -6.24 0.83 -20.28
N PRO A 100 -5.17 1.59 -19.95
CA PRO A 100 -3.96 1.66 -20.76
C PRO A 100 -3.29 0.29 -20.98
N TYR A 101 -3.55 -0.68 -20.09
CA TYR A 101 -3.06 -2.04 -20.22
C TYR A 101 -3.86 -2.88 -21.23
N ALA A 102 -4.99 -2.38 -21.76
CA ALA A 102 -5.82 -3.10 -22.72
C ALA A 102 -5.05 -3.57 -23.96
N ARG A 103 -3.99 -2.85 -24.35
CA ARG A 103 -3.12 -3.24 -25.48
C ARG A 103 -2.40 -4.57 -25.27
N PHE A 104 -2.21 -4.99 -24.02
CA PHE A 104 -1.56 -6.27 -23.68
C PHE A 104 -2.55 -7.44 -23.67
N GLU A 105 -3.83 -7.19 -23.98
CA GLU A 105 -4.77 -8.27 -24.17
C GLU A 105 -4.35 -9.04 -25.44
N ASN A 106 -3.84 -10.28 -25.27
CA ASN A 106 -3.36 -11.20 -26.32
C ASN A 106 -1.90 -11.06 -26.79
N ASN A 107 -1.02 -10.36 -26.07
CA ASN A 107 0.44 -10.44 -26.28
C ASN A 107 1.07 -11.44 -25.30
#